data_AF-A0A2N0P9G5-F1
#
_entry.id   AF-A0A2N0P9G5-F1
#
_cell.length_a   1.000
_cell.length_b   1.000
_cell.length_c   1.000
_cell.angle_alpha   90.00
_cell.angle_beta   90.00
_cell.angle_gamma   90.00
#
_symmetry.space_group_name_H-M   'P 1'
#
loop_
_entity.id
_entity.type
_entity.pdbx_description
1 polymer ?
#
loop_
_entity_poly.entity_id
_entity_poly.type
_entity_poly.pdbx_seq_one_letter_code
_entity_poly.pdbx_strand_id
1 'polypeptide(L)'
;MDYCINSTLCDHLRKTSRHPIFMTLGNIPLARHNKIDAKILLGYIPNLESYNVSEKQSTKFRIAIRKLFHHALATLLKPLKIISNTGIHLYVNDSIRWFYPLLALIISDWPEACTMCNVYGTSNSLHPCHFCLVDHNAMNDVY
;
A
#
# COMPACT_ATOMS: atom_id res chain seq x y z
N MET A 1 14.81 1.00 -3.98
CA MET A 1 13.92 -0.07 -3.52
C MET A 1 12.52 0.46 -3.66
N ASP A 2 11.65 -0.33 -4.26
CA ASP A 2 10.25 0.01 -4.42
C ASP A 2 9.42 -1.01 -3.66
N TYR A 3 8.23 -0.63 -3.20
CA TYR A 3 7.33 -1.60 -2.59
C TYR A 3 5.95 -1.55 -3.25
N CYS A 4 5.32 -2.72 -3.34
CA CYS A 4 4.07 -2.93 -4.01
C CYS A 4 3.01 -3.43 -3.03
N ILE A 5 1.84 -2.78 -3.02
CA ILE A 5 0.68 -3.21 -2.24
C ILE A 5 -0.33 -3.80 -3.23
N ASN A 6 -0.58 -5.11 -3.14
CA ASN A 6 -1.61 -5.77 -3.93
C ASN A 6 -2.51 -6.55 -2.98
N SER A 7 -3.82 -6.28 -3.02
CA SER A 7 -4.80 -7.12 -2.31
C SER A 7 -4.70 -8.56 -2.81
N THR A 8 -4.55 -9.53 -1.90
CA THR A 8 -4.64 -10.97 -2.22
C THR A 8 -5.80 -11.59 -1.45
N LEU A 9 -6.59 -12.36 -2.17
CA LEU A 9 -7.68 -13.16 -1.62
C LEU A 9 -7.06 -14.34 -0.88
N CYS A 10 -7.34 -14.46 0.42
CA CYS A 10 -6.69 -15.45 1.29
C CYS A 10 -7.48 -16.76 1.44
N ASP A 11 -8.69 -16.87 0.89
CA ASP A 11 -9.58 -18.00 1.09
C ASP A 11 -10.22 -18.51 -0.21
N HIS A 12 -10.49 -19.82 -0.26
CA HIS A 12 -11.17 -20.48 -1.38
C HIS A 12 -12.53 -19.85 -1.74
N LEU A 13 -13.16 -19.17 -0.77
CA LEU A 13 -14.45 -18.51 -0.90
C LEU A 13 -14.35 -16.99 -1.17
N ARG A 14 -13.14 -16.42 -1.25
CA ARG A 14 -12.88 -14.98 -1.49
C ARG A 14 -13.51 -14.01 -0.48
N LYS A 15 -13.78 -14.43 0.75
CA LYS A 15 -14.39 -13.62 1.82
C LYS A 15 -13.37 -12.79 2.61
N THR A 16 -12.10 -13.18 2.61
CA THR A 16 -11.05 -12.49 3.37
C THR A 16 -9.97 -11.97 2.43
N SER A 17 -9.86 -10.64 2.34
CA SER A 17 -8.75 -9.99 1.65
C SER A 17 -7.69 -9.58 2.66
N ARG A 18 -6.43 -9.93 2.40
CA ARG A 18 -5.28 -9.32 3.09
C ARG A 18 -4.49 -8.48 2.11
N HIS A 19 -3.84 -7.47 2.63
CA HIS A 19 -3.03 -6.55 1.84
C HIS A 19 -1.55 -6.81 2.16
N PRO A 20 -0.89 -7.77 1.47
CA PRO A 20 0.55 -7.92 1.55
C PRO A 20 1.26 -6.68 1.02
N ILE A 21 2.39 -6.38 1.66
CA ILE A 21 3.35 -5.39 1.21
C ILE A 21 4.56 -6.15 0.69
N PHE A 22 4.85 -6.03 -0.59
CA PHE A 22 6.03 -6.58 -1.24
C PHE A 22 7.10 -5.52 -1.42
N MET A 23 8.37 -5.89 -1.42
CA MET A 23 9.48 -5.01 -1.76
C MET A 23 10.30 -5.60 -2.91
N THR A 24 10.71 -4.73 -3.83
CA THR A 24 11.54 -5.05 -4.99
C THR A 24 12.77 -4.14 -5.03
N LEU A 25 13.81 -4.59 -5.68
CA LEU A 25 14.97 -3.76 -5.99
C LEU A 25 14.70 -2.98 -7.28
N GLY A 26 14.90 -1.66 -7.23
CA GLY A 26 14.62 -0.79 -8.36
C GLY A 26 15.51 -1.02 -9.59
N ASN A 27 16.61 -1.77 -9.42
CA ASN A 27 17.51 -2.15 -10.52
C ASN A 27 17.07 -3.43 -11.27
N ILE A 28 16.01 -4.11 -10.82
CA ILE A 28 15.46 -5.26 -11.54
C ILE A 28 14.71 -4.75 -12.79
N PRO A 29 14.90 -5.36 -13.98
CA PRO A 29 14.17 -4.95 -15.18
C PRO A 29 12.65 -5.08 -15.01
N LEU A 30 11.87 -4.11 -15.52
CA LEU A 30 10.43 -4.04 -15.34
C LEU A 30 9.71 -5.34 -15.76
N ALA A 31 10.13 -5.96 -16.86
CA ALA A 31 9.58 -7.24 -17.34
C ALA A 31 9.69 -8.39 -16.30
N ARG A 32 10.61 -8.28 -15.35
CA ARG A 32 10.82 -9.26 -14.27
C ARG A 32 10.14 -8.89 -12.96
N HIS A 33 9.61 -7.67 -12.80
CA HIS A 33 9.02 -7.23 -11.52
C HIS A 33 7.87 -8.12 -11.05
N ASN A 34 7.15 -8.79 -11.94
CA ASN A 34 6.04 -9.67 -11.58
C ASN A 34 6.46 -11.11 -11.25
N LYS A 35 7.76 -11.42 -11.26
CA LYS A 35 8.25 -12.74 -10.87
C LYS A 35 8.43 -12.82 -9.35
N ILE A 36 8.27 -14.04 -8.81
CA ILE A 36 8.39 -14.32 -7.37
C ILE A 36 9.78 -14.00 -6.82
N ASP A 37 10.82 -14.23 -7.62
CA ASP A 37 12.22 -13.95 -7.26
C ASP A 37 12.56 -12.44 -7.26
N ALA A 38 11.71 -11.61 -7.86
CA ALA A 38 11.91 -10.17 -7.91
C ALA A 38 11.29 -9.41 -6.72
N LYS A 39 10.47 -10.08 -5.91
CA LYS A 39 9.71 -9.48 -4.82
C LYS A 39 9.92 -10.25 -3.52
N ILE A 40 10.10 -9.53 -2.42
CA ILE A 40 10.11 -10.10 -1.08
C ILE A 40 8.89 -9.62 -0.31
N LEU A 41 8.22 -10.51 0.42
CA LEU A 41 7.11 -10.13 1.29
C LEU A 41 7.67 -9.46 2.55
N LEU A 42 7.29 -8.21 2.82
CA LEU A 42 7.65 -7.50 4.04
C LEU A 42 6.67 -7.77 5.19
N GLY A 43 5.40 -7.96 4.86
CA GLY A 43 4.36 -8.19 5.86
C GLY A 43 2.97 -7.95 5.31
N TYR A 44 1.99 -8.00 6.21
CA TYR A 44 0.58 -7.73 5.91
C TYR A 44 0.10 -6.50 6.67
N ILE A 45 -0.74 -5.71 6.02
CA ILE A 45 -1.41 -4.60 6.68
C ILE A 45 -2.55 -5.16 7.54
N PRO A 46 -2.63 -4.77 8.82
CA PRO A 46 -3.74 -5.18 9.68
C PRO A 46 -5.06 -4.55 9.20
N ASN A 47 -6.11 -5.36 9.21
CA ASN A 47 -7.47 -4.91 8.93
C ASN A 47 -8.22 -4.64 10.23
N LEU A 48 -9.00 -3.55 10.26
CA LEU A 48 -9.99 -3.32 11.31
C LEU A 48 -11.33 -3.87 10.87
N GLU A 49 -11.96 -4.61 11.76
CA GLU A 49 -13.33 -5.07 11.58
C GLU A 49 -14.27 -4.06 12.23
N SER A 50 -15.31 -3.67 11.50
CA SER A 50 -16.41 -2.88 12.04
C SER A 50 -17.46 -3.82 12.62
N TYR A 51 -18.08 -3.45 13.74
CA TYR A 51 -19.19 -4.19 14.32
C TYR A 51 -20.45 -4.13 13.43
N ASN A 52 -20.70 -2.98 12.78
CA ASN A 52 -21.85 -2.81 11.89
C ASN A 52 -21.57 -1.85 10.72
N VAL A 53 -22.52 -1.77 9.78
CA VAL A 53 -22.42 -0.91 8.58
C VAL A 53 -22.33 0.57 8.95
N SER A 54 -23.04 1.01 10.00
CA SER A 54 -23.03 2.40 10.46
C SER A 54 -21.65 2.82 10.97
N GLU A 55 -21.00 1.97 11.76
CA GLU A 55 -19.65 2.19 12.25
C GLU A 55 -18.66 2.24 11.08
N LYS A 56 -18.77 1.31 10.12
CA LYS A 56 -17.93 1.29 8.92
C LYS A 56 -18.00 2.60 8.13
N GLN A 57 -19.18 3.21 8.08
CA GLN A 57 -19.41 4.49 7.42
C GLN A 57 -19.00 5.69 8.27
N SER A 58 -18.79 5.53 9.58
CA SER A 58 -18.45 6.63 10.48
C SER A 58 -17.10 7.27 10.14
N THR A 59 -17.01 8.59 10.30
CA THR A 59 -15.76 9.34 10.12
C THR A 59 -14.64 8.84 11.03
N LYS A 60 -14.98 8.48 12.27
CA LYS A 60 -14.04 7.95 13.27
C LYS A 60 -13.38 6.65 12.81
N PHE A 61 -14.18 5.70 12.30
CA PHE A 61 -13.66 4.41 11.81
C PHE A 61 -12.75 4.60 10.60
N ARG A 62 -13.13 5.47 9.64
CA ARG A 62 -12.28 5.82 8.49
C ARG A 62 -10.94 6.43 8.92
N ILE A 63 -10.96 7.34 9.90
CA ILE A 63 -9.73 7.91 10.47
C ILE A 63 -8.88 6.82 11.15
N ALA A 64 -9.51 5.88 11.86
CA ALA A 64 -8.82 4.79 12.55
C ALA A 64 -8.11 3.86 11.55
N ILE A 65 -8.79 3.41 10.49
CA ILE A 65 -8.18 2.61 9.40
C ILE A 65 -6.98 3.35 8.81
N ARG A 66 -7.13 4.65 8.51
CA ARG A 66 -6.04 5.45 7.95
C ARG A 66 -4.83 5.54 8.87
N LYS A 67 -5.07 5.82 10.17
CA LYS A 67 -4.00 5.85 11.17
C LYS A 67 -3.31 4.50 11.27
N LEU A 68 -4.08 3.41 11.29
CA LEU A 68 -3.56 2.05 11.34
C LEU A 68 -2.66 1.75 10.13
N PHE A 69 -3.12 2.09 8.92
CA PHE A 69 -2.37 1.91 7.69
C PHE A 69 -1.00 2.60 7.74
N HIS A 70 -0.97 3.90 8.04
CA HIS A 70 0.28 4.65 8.09
C HIS A 70 1.19 4.20 9.24
N HIS A 71 0.61 3.83 10.39
CA HIS A 71 1.38 3.33 11.52
C HIS A 71 2.00 1.96 11.23
N ALA A 72 1.25 1.06 10.59
CA ALA A 72 1.74 -0.24 10.16
C ALA A 72 2.89 -0.10 9.15
N LEU A 73 2.73 0.75 8.13
CA LEU A 73 3.80 1.06 7.18
C LEU A 73 5.03 1.67 7.86
N ALA A 74 4.83 2.67 8.72
CA ALA A 74 5.93 3.29 9.46
C ALA A 74 6.69 2.27 10.32
N THR A 75 5.98 1.31 10.92
CA THR A 75 6.57 0.24 11.73
C THR A 75 7.38 -0.73 10.86
N LEU A 76 6.82 -1.18 9.74
CA LEU A 76 7.50 -2.09 8.79
C LEU A 76 8.74 -1.44 8.16
N LEU A 77 8.68 -0.14 7.84
CA LEU A 77 9.76 0.58 7.18
C LEU A 77 10.80 1.17 8.16
N LYS A 78 10.53 1.14 9.48
CA LYS A 78 11.45 1.63 10.52
C LYS A 78 12.88 1.06 10.41
N PRO A 79 13.10 -0.27 10.28
CA PRO A 79 14.46 -0.80 10.13
C PRO A 79 15.14 -0.28 8.86
N LEU A 80 14.41 -0.18 7.75
CA LEU A 80 14.95 0.34 6.49
C LEU A 80 15.34 1.81 6.59
N LYS A 81 14.57 2.63 7.34
CA LYS A 81 14.88 4.03 7.60
C LYS A 81 16.15 4.20 8.44
N ILE A 82 16.43 3.27 9.35
CA ILE A 82 17.69 3.29 10.11
C ILE A 82 18.84 2.98 9.15
N ILE A 83 18.70 1.89 8.39
CA ILE A 83 19.73 1.43 7.47
C ILE A 83 19.97 2.42 6.33
N SER A 84 18.96 3.16 5.89
CA SER A 84 19.14 4.20 4.86
C SER A 84 20.07 5.32 5.30
N ASN A 85 20.18 5.57 6.61
CA ASN A 85 21.07 6.59 7.17
C ASN A 85 22.40 6.02 7.61
N THR A 86 22.43 4.79 8.13
CA THR A 86 23.66 4.16 8.63
C THR A 86 24.42 3.41 7.55
N GLY A 87 23.77 3.00 6.46
CA GLY A 87 24.33 2.09 5.46
C GLY A 87 24.37 0.62 5.92
N ILE A 88 24.65 -0.27 4.96
CA ILE A 88 24.89 -1.72 5.14
C ILE A 88 26.03 -2.20 4.26
N HIS A 89 26.74 -3.22 4.73
CA HIS A 89 27.64 -4.01 3.90
C HIS A 89 26.84 -5.05 3.10
N LEU A 90 27.04 -5.07 1.78
CA LEU A 90 26.54 -6.13 0.90
C LEU A 90 27.73 -6.80 0.20
N TYR A 91 27.68 -8.12 0.13
CA TYR A 91 28.64 -8.91 -0.65
C TYR A 91 28.15 -8.99 -2.10
N VAL A 92 28.90 -8.40 -3.02
CA VAL A 92 28.58 -8.35 -4.46
C VAL A 92 29.82 -8.65 -5.26
N ASN A 93 29.76 -9.63 -6.16
CA ASN A 93 30.85 -10.03 -7.06
C ASN A 93 32.19 -10.21 -6.32
N ASP A 94 32.19 -11.05 -5.29
CA ASP A 94 33.34 -11.36 -4.46
C ASP A 94 33.99 -10.18 -3.71
N SER A 95 33.24 -9.09 -3.55
CA SER A 95 33.67 -7.90 -2.83
C SER A 95 32.61 -7.42 -1.84
N ILE A 96 33.03 -7.00 -0.65
CA ILE A 96 32.16 -6.31 0.28
C ILE A 96 32.08 -4.85 -0.14
N ARG A 97 30.88 -4.35 -0.38
CA ARG A 97 30.62 -2.95 -0.72
C ARG A 97 29.64 -2.32 0.25
N TRP A 98 29.82 -1.03 0.49
CA TRP A 98 28.93 -0.24 1.34
C TRP A 98 27.78 0.34 0.52
N PHE A 99 26.55 0.16 0.99
CA PHE A 99 25.34 0.61 0.32
C PHE A 99 24.40 1.34 1.28
N TYR A 100 23.74 2.37 0.76
CA TYR A 100 22.64 3.05 1.44
C TYR A 100 21.33 2.68 0.72
N PRO A 101 20.46 1.84 1.31
CA PRO A 101 19.20 1.52 0.68
C PRO A 101 18.30 2.76 0.65
N LEU A 102 17.87 3.14 -0.55
CA LEU A 102 16.90 4.20 -0.75
C LEU A 102 15.54 3.60 -1.07
N LEU A 103 14.51 4.02 -0.34
CA LEU A 103 13.11 3.80 -0.70
C LEU A 103 12.72 4.84 -1.76
N ALA A 104 12.47 4.40 -2.99
CA ALA A 104 12.33 5.30 -4.14
C ALA A 104 10.87 5.47 -4.58
N LEU A 105 10.09 4.37 -4.63
CA LEU A 105 8.71 4.42 -5.14
C LEU A 105 7.74 3.51 -4.37
N ILE A 106 6.49 3.97 -4.25
CA ILE A 106 5.35 3.13 -3.88
C ILE A 106 4.60 2.74 -5.15
N ILE A 107 4.52 1.45 -5.43
CA ILE A 107 3.77 0.90 -6.55
C ILE A 107 2.45 0.40 -5.99
N SER A 108 1.36 1.05 -6.37
CA SER A 108 0.02 0.58 -6.04
C SER A 108 -0.85 0.82 -7.26
N ASP A 109 -1.83 -0.05 -7.46
CA ASP A 109 -2.92 0.28 -8.35
C ASP A 109 -3.70 1.48 -7.81
N TRP A 110 -4.52 2.04 -8.69
CA TRP A 110 -5.15 3.32 -8.46
C TRP A 110 -6.05 3.37 -7.22
N PRO A 111 -6.94 2.39 -6.95
CA PRO A 111 -7.80 2.43 -5.77
C PRO A 111 -6.99 2.40 -4.46
N GLU A 112 -5.93 1.60 -4.41
CA GLU A 112 -5.00 1.48 -3.30
C GLU A 112 -4.23 2.80 -3.10
N ALA A 113 -3.71 3.40 -4.19
CA ALA A 113 -3.05 4.70 -4.17
C ALA A 113 -3.98 5.80 -3.63
N CYS A 114 -5.23 5.82 -4.10
CA CYS A 114 -6.23 6.76 -3.66
C CYS A 114 -6.60 6.57 -2.19
N THR A 115 -6.62 5.32 -1.71
CA THR A 115 -6.83 4.99 -0.28
C THR A 115 -5.66 5.49 0.57
N MET A 116 -4.42 5.38 0.08
CA MET A 116 -3.23 5.91 0.77
C MET A 116 -3.23 7.44 0.86
N CYS A 117 -3.51 8.10 -0.26
CA CYS A 117 -3.37 9.55 -0.43
C CYS A 117 -4.66 10.32 -0.08
N ASN A 118 -5.76 9.60 0.19
CA ASN A 118 -7.05 10.16 0.58
C ASN A 118 -7.65 11.12 -0.47
N VAL A 119 -7.42 10.84 -1.76
CA VAL A 119 -7.77 11.75 -2.87
C VAL A 119 -9.08 11.37 -3.56
N TYR A 120 -9.35 10.07 -3.77
CA TYR A 120 -10.54 9.57 -4.51
C TYR A 120 -11.03 8.21 -3.97
N GLY A 121 -12.23 7.75 -4.37
CA GLY A 121 -12.61 6.33 -4.27
C GLY A 121 -13.30 5.82 -3.00
N THR A 122 -13.53 6.67 -1.99
CA THR A 122 -14.49 6.31 -0.93
C THR A 122 -15.88 6.85 -1.27
N SER A 123 -16.95 6.15 -0.90
CA SER A 123 -18.34 6.66 -0.99
C SER A 123 -18.59 7.89 -0.11
N ASN A 124 -17.54 8.50 0.45
CA ASN A 124 -17.58 9.72 1.25
C ASN A 124 -16.55 10.75 0.77
N SER A 125 -15.88 10.48 -0.36
CA SER A 125 -15.07 11.46 -1.06
C SER A 125 -15.99 12.49 -1.69
N LEU A 126 -15.57 13.76 -1.74
CA LEU A 126 -16.30 14.81 -2.45
C LEU A 126 -16.48 14.40 -3.92
N HIS A 127 -15.41 13.88 -4.52
CA HIS A 127 -15.42 13.27 -5.85
C HIS A 127 -15.07 11.77 -5.73
N PRO A 128 -16.06 10.88 -5.70
CA PRO A 128 -15.82 9.44 -5.58
C PRO A 128 -15.23 8.83 -6.86
N CYS A 129 -15.54 9.39 -8.04
CA CYS A 129 -14.95 8.99 -9.31
C CYS A 129 -13.85 9.97 -9.74
N HIS A 130 -12.64 9.44 -9.98
CA HIS A 130 -11.49 10.22 -10.45
C HIS A 130 -11.57 10.60 -11.94
N PHE A 131 -12.41 9.89 -12.71
CA PHE A 131 -12.63 10.18 -14.13
C PHE A 131 -13.76 11.19 -14.32
N CYS A 132 -14.91 10.92 -13.68
CA CYS A 132 -16.09 11.76 -13.85
C CYS A 132 -16.02 13.06 -13.04
N LEU A 133 -15.27 13.08 -11.93
CA LEU A 133 -15.19 14.20 -10.97
C LEU A 133 -16.56 14.72 -10.50
N VAL A 134 -17.61 13.92 -10.66
CA VAL A 134 -18.97 14.26 -10.22
C VAL A 134 -18.98 14.30 -8.70
N ASP A 135 -19.59 15.34 -8.14
CA ASP A 135 -19.78 15.44 -6.70
C ASP A 135 -20.57 14.24 -6.18
N HIS A 136 -20.23 13.77 -4.98
CA HIS A 136 -20.88 12.62 -4.36
C HIS A 136 -22.40 12.71 -4.41
N ASN A 137 -22.94 13.90 -4.15
CA ASN A 137 -24.38 14.14 -4.09
C ASN A 137 -25.04 14.16 -5.48
N ALA A 138 -24.27 14.39 -6.54
CA ALA A 138 -24.73 14.45 -7.92
C ALA A 138 -24.55 13.12 -8.68
N MET A 139 -24.05 12.06 -8.03
CA MET A 139 -23.84 10.76 -8.69
C MET A 139 -25.13 10.10 -9.20
N ASN A 140 -26.28 10.44 -8.62
CA ASN A 140 -27.59 9.91 -9.02
C ASN A 140 -28.39 10.87 -9.91
N ASP A 141 -27.85 12.06 -10.20
CA ASP A 141 -28.50 13.02 -11.09
C ASP A 141 -28.18 12.66 -12.55
N VAL A 142 -28.90 11.67 -13.07
CA VAL A 142 -28.92 11.35 -14.50
C VAL A 142 -30.01 12.21 -15.13
N TYR A 143 -29.60 13.29 -15.79
CA TYR A 143 -30.44 13.99 -16.77
C TYR A 143 -30.30 13.35 -18.15
#